data_AF-A0A9X8RAG6-F1
#
_entry.id   AF-A0A9X8RAG6-F1
#
_cell.length_a   1.000
_cell.length_b   1.000
_cell.length_c   1.000
_cell.angle_alpha   90.00
_cell.angle_beta   90.00
_cell.angle_gamma   90.00
#
_symmetry.space_group_name_H-M   'P 1'
#
loop_
_entity.id
_entity.type
_entity.pdbx_description
1 polymer ?
#
loop_
_entity_poly.entity_id
_entity_poly.type
_entity_poly.pdbx_seq_one_letter_code
_entity_poly.pdbx_strand_id
1 'polypeptide(L)' 'MNQKALHHWHKEHNKRVSEFHKKHEIEIQRGENGNSLLAKWERYFYNKIISPLKKVK' A
#
# COMPACT_ATOMS: atom_id res chain seq x y z
N MET A 1 -12.63 24.55 -11.39
CA MET A 1 -13.05 23.16 -11.72
C MET A 1 -14.42 22.90 -11.09
N ASN A 2 -15.34 22.23 -11.80
CA ASN A 2 -16.67 21.89 -11.26
C ASN A 2 -16.52 20.96 -10.04
N GLN A 3 -17.17 21.28 -8.91
CA GLN A 3 -17.08 20.53 -7.65
C GLN A 3 -17.46 19.05 -7.83
N LYS A 4 -18.44 18.74 -8.69
CA LYS A 4 -18.83 17.35 -8.99
C LYS A 4 -17.72 16.56 -9.69
N ALA A 5 -17.02 17.20 -10.62
CA ALA A 5 -15.90 16.58 -11.34
C ALA A 5 -14.70 16.33 -10.41
N LEU A 6 -14.41 17.29 -9.52
CA LEU A 6 -13.36 17.16 -8.50
C LEU A 6 -13.66 16.02 -7.51
N HIS A 7 -14.91 15.93 -7.02
CA HIS A 7 -15.33 14.84 -6.14
C HIS A 7 -15.21 13.47 -6.81
N HIS A 8 -15.61 13.36 -8.07
CA HIS A 8 -15.45 12.12 -8.84
C HIS A 8 -13.97 11.74 -9.00
N TRP A 9 -13.12 12.70 -9.37
CA TRP A 9 -11.68 12.47 -9.50
C TRP A 9 -11.03 12.00 -8.19
N HIS A 10 -11.36 12.61 -7.05
CA HIS A 10 -10.88 12.18 -5.74
C HIS A 10 -11.33 10.75 -5.40
N LYS A 11 -12.59 10.40 -5.69
CA LYS A 11 -13.10 9.05 -5.44
C LYS A 11 -12.32 8.01 -6.26
N GLU A 12 -12.11 8.27 -7.54
CA GLU A 12 -11.35 7.37 -8.42
C GLU A 12 -9.88 7.30 -8.03
N HIS A 13 -9.27 8.43 -7.63
CA HIS A 13 -7.91 8.44 -7.09
C HIS A 13 -7.77 7.58 -5.84
N ASN A 14 -8.66 7.76 -4.86
CA ASN A 14 -8.63 7.00 -3.61
C ASN A 14 -8.85 5.50 -3.85
N LYS A 15 -9.70 5.14 -4.83
CA LYS A 15 -9.88 3.76 -5.26
C LYS A 15 -8.56 3.17 -5.79
N ARG A 16 -7.90 3.85 -6.74
CA ARG A 16 -6.61 3.41 -7.30
C ARG A 16 -5.52 3.29 -6.24
N VAL A 17 -5.44 4.26 -5.31
CA VAL A 17 -4.45 4.23 -4.23
C VAL A 17 -4.72 3.05 -3.29
N SER A 18 -5.98 2.79 -2.93
CA SER A 18 -6.33 1.61 -2.14
C SER A 18 -5.97 0.30 -2.85
N GLU A 19 -6.25 0.18 -4.14
CA GLU A 19 -5.89 -1.00 -4.94
C GLU A 19 -4.38 -1.19 -5.02
N PHE A 20 -3.64 -0.09 -5.22
CA PHE A 20 -2.18 -0.10 -5.21
C PHE A 20 -1.62 -0.60 -3.87
N HIS A 21 -2.09 -0.07 -2.74
CA HIS A 21 -1.62 -0.52 -1.42
C HIS A 21 -1.89 -1.99 -1.16
N LYS A 22 -3.07 -2.50 -1.56
CA LYS A 22 -3.39 -3.93 -1.43
C LYS A 22 -2.44 -4.80 -2.25
N LYS A 23 -2.18 -4.41 -3.50
CA LYS A 23 -1.26 -5.14 -4.38
C LYS A 23 0.17 -5.12 -3.83
N HIS A 24 0.65 -3.93 -3.43
CA HIS A 24 2.00 -3.75 -2.89
C HIS A 24 2.22 -4.54 -1.60
N GLU A 25 1.23 -4.60 -0.72
CA GLU A 25 1.28 -5.43 0.49
C GLU A 25 1.49 -6.91 0.16
N ILE A 26 0.79 -7.43 -0.86
CA ILE A 26 0.95 -8.82 -1.32
C ILE A 26 2.37 -9.04 -1.86
N GLU A 27 2.90 -8.10 -2.65
CA GLU A 27 4.26 -8.15 -3.18
C GLU A 27 5.30 -8.16 -2.05
N ILE A 28 5.13 -7.35 -1.00
CA ILE A 28 6.01 -7.37 0.18
C ILE A 28 5.96 -8.74 0.88
N GLN A 29 4.78 -9.29 1.09
CA GLN A 29 4.60 -10.59 1.77
C GLN A 29 5.23 -11.74 0.99
N ARG A 30 5.17 -11.69 -0.35
CA ARG A 30 5.80 -12.68 -1.24
C ARG A 30 7.28 -12.43 -1.47
N GLY A 31 7.80 -11.27 -1.08
CA GLY A 31 9.18 -10.87 -1.38
C GLY A 31 9.39 -10.40 -2.83
N GLU A 32 8.31 -10.10 -3.54
CA GLU A 32 8.29 -9.66 -4.94
C GLU A 32 8.44 -8.13 -5.07
N ASN A 33 8.53 -7.37 -3.98
CA ASN A 33 8.75 -5.92 -3.96
C ASN A 33 10.17 -5.47 -4.37
N GLY A 34 10.98 -6.39 -4.91
CA GLY A 34 12.35 -6.16 -5.37
C GLY A 34 13.44 -6.57 -4.38
N ASN A 35 14.69 -6.38 -4.84
CA ASN A 35 15.91 -6.87 -4.18
C ASN A 35 16.88 -5.76 -3.69
N SER A 36 16.50 -4.49 -3.85
CA SER A 36 17.30 -3.37 -3.36
C SER A 36 17.40 -3.40 -1.82
N LEU A 37 18.38 -2.68 -1.25
CA LEU A 37 18.45 -2.51 0.21
C LEU A 37 17.16 -1.89 0.76
N LEU A 38 16.60 -0.92 0.06
CA LEU A 38 15.33 -0.29 0.45
C LEU A 38 14.17 -1.30 0.47
N ALA A 39 14.05 -2.16 -0.55
CA ALA A 39 13.03 -3.21 -0.60
C ALA A 39 13.18 -4.23 0.54
N LYS A 40 14.42 -4.56 0.93
CA LYS A 40 14.70 -5.42 2.09
C LYS A 40 14.32 -4.73 3.41
N TRP A 41 14.63 -3.44 3.57
CA TRP A 41 14.24 -2.65 4.74
C TRP A 41 12.72 -2.53 4.87
N GLU A 42 12.03 -2.23 3.78
CA GLU A 42 10.58 -2.18 3.72
C GLU A 42 9.96 -3.51 4.14
N ARG A 43 10.44 -4.62 3.58
CA ARG A 43 9.97 -5.96 3.93
C ARG A 43 10.24 -6.32 5.39
N TYR A 44 11.40 -5.95 5.92
CA TYR A 44 11.71 -6.13 7.35
C TYR A 44 10.72 -5.36 8.24
N PHE A 45 10.56 -4.07 7.98
CA PHE A 45 9.67 -3.21 8.76
C PHE A 45 8.22 -3.67 8.68
N TYR A 46 7.74 -4.02 7.49
CA TYR A 46 6.39 -4.53 7.29
C TYR A 46 6.12 -5.79 8.14
N ASN A 47 7.02 -6.77 8.07
CA ASN A 47 6.84 -8.05 8.75
C ASN A 47 7.00 -7.95 10.27
N LYS A 48 7.89 -7.08 10.77
CA LYS A 48 8.18 -6.96 12.21
C LYS A 48 7.27 -5.98 12.93
N ILE A 49 6.79 -4.94 12.26
CA ILE A 49 6.04 -3.85 12.89
C ILE A 49 4.59 -3.82 12.41
N ILE A 50 4.36 -3.67 11.10
CA ILE A 50 3.02 -3.43 10.56
C ILE A 50 2.12 -4.67 10.64
N SER A 51 2.62 -5.84 10.25
CA SER A 51 1.85 -7.09 10.25
C SER A 51 1.35 -7.49 11.65
N PRO A 52 2.16 -7.43 12.72
CA PRO A 52 1.66 -7.62 14.09
C PRO A 52 0.59 -6.61 14.50
N LEU A 53 0.79 -5.31 14.22
CA LEU A 53 -0.18 -4.27 14.57
C LEU A 53 -1.54 -4.47 13.90
N LYS A 54 -1.55 -4.99 12.66
CA LYS A 54 -2.80 -5.34 11.96
C LYS A 54 -3.54 -6.52 12.60
N LYS A 55 -2.85 -7.44 13.26
CA LYS A 55 -3.46 -8.61 13.93
C LYS A 55 -4.05 -8.30 15.30
N VAL A 56 -3.61 -7.20 15.93
CA VAL A 56 -4.10 -6.75 17.23
C VAL A 56 -5.39 -5.91 17.09
N LYS A 57 -5.73 -5.52 15.87
CA LYS A 57 -6.96 -4.78 15.53
C LYS A 57 -8.11 -5.74 15.28
#